data_AF-G1UQR5-F1
#
_entry.id   AF-G1UQR5-F1
#
_cell.length_a   1.000
_cell.length_b   1.000
_cell.length_c   1.000
_cell.angle_alpha   90.00
_cell.angle_beta   90.00
_cell.angle_gamma   90.00
#
_symmetry.space_group_name_H-M   'P 1'
#
loop_
_entity.id
_entity.type
_entity.pdbx_description
1 polymer ?
#
loop_
_entity_poly.entity_id
_entity_poly.type
_entity_poly.pdbx_seq_one_letter_code
_entity_poly.pdbx_strand_id
1 'polypeptide(L)'
;MSHHQSAAPQPQSSTPPPQRPSELAERIEQFQNAARALLAVYEPAGQGGCAAAARPSPDSPGETRCYYFSPGAVQHERNLLEHYHAEDFRGLLARTYMLLAGVVKIMKSTHHDVRVKGDAIASLGCLLEQTCSLVLRMRNVYDRVERVRP
;
A
#
# COMPACT_ATOMS: atom_id res chain seq x y z
N MET A 1 11.01 6.27 76.77
CA MET A 1 10.90 7.41 75.84
C MET A 1 10.32 6.89 74.55
N SER A 2 9.12 7.35 74.19
CA SER A 2 8.46 7.07 72.91
C SER A 2 9.23 7.76 71.77
N HIS A 3 9.24 7.17 70.58
CA HIS A 3 8.63 7.73 69.36
C HIS A 3 9.01 6.88 68.13
N HIS A 4 7.98 6.35 67.46
CA HIS A 4 8.02 5.89 66.07
C HIS A 4 8.23 7.08 65.12
N GLN A 5 8.89 6.86 63.98
CA GLN A 5 8.78 7.66 62.75
C GLN A 5 9.68 7.03 61.68
N SER A 6 9.36 6.97 60.40
CA SER A 6 8.13 7.02 59.61
C SER A 6 8.63 6.66 58.21
N ALA A 7 7.94 5.76 57.53
CA ALA A 7 8.24 5.44 56.13
C ALA A 7 8.07 6.70 55.27
N ALA A 8 9.10 7.06 54.51
CA ALA A 8 8.97 8.03 53.42
C ALA A 8 8.54 7.28 52.15
N PRO A 9 7.47 7.71 51.44
CA PRO A 9 7.04 7.04 50.22
C PRO A 9 8.02 7.30 49.07
N GLN A 10 8.25 6.24 48.31
CA GLN A 10 8.94 6.17 47.03
C GLN A 10 8.48 7.30 46.07
N PRO A 11 9.38 7.95 45.30
CA PRO A 11 8.93 8.86 44.25
C PRO A 11 8.17 8.05 43.20
N GLN A 12 6.88 8.34 43.06
CA GLN A 12 6.04 7.75 42.03
C GLN A 12 6.63 8.08 40.66
N SER A 13 7.02 7.04 39.94
CA SER A 13 7.38 7.10 38.52
C SER A 13 6.24 7.77 37.77
N SER A 14 6.47 9.01 37.37
CA SER A 14 5.56 9.74 36.48
C SER A 14 5.60 9.03 35.13
N THR A 15 4.60 8.17 34.88
CA THR A 15 4.35 7.64 33.54
C THR A 15 4.13 8.84 32.62
N PRO A 16 4.88 8.97 31.51
CA PRO A 16 4.63 10.03 30.55
C PRO A 16 3.19 9.91 30.04
N PRO A 17 2.47 11.03 29.83
CA PRO A 17 1.15 10.96 29.22
C PRO A 17 1.25 10.27 27.86
N PRO A 18 0.26 9.46 27.45
CA PRO A 18 0.27 8.79 26.17
C PRO A 18 0.38 9.86 25.08
N GLN A 19 1.53 9.93 24.42
CA GLN A 19 1.75 10.85 23.32
C GLN A 19 0.80 10.44 22.19
N ARG A 20 -0.16 11.31 21.87
CA ARG A 20 -0.99 11.13 20.67
C ARG A 20 -0.05 10.96 19.48
N PRO A 21 -0.30 9.99 18.58
CA PRO A 21 0.45 9.87 17.35
C PRO A 21 0.45 11.23 16.63
N SER A 22 1.60 11.67 16.14
CA SER A 22 1.63 12.86 15.30
C SER A 22 0.80 12.59 14.04
N GLU A 23 0.17 13.62 13.47
CA GLU A 23 -0.58 13.49 12.21
C GLU A 23 0.28 12.84 11.10
N LEU A 24 1.59 13.11 11.11
CA LEU A 24 2.56 12.48 10.22
C LEU A 24 2.64 10.96 10.43
N ALA A 25 2.66 10.50 11.68
CA ALA A 25 2.68 9.07 12.01
C ALA A 25 1.40 8.37 11.52
N GLU A 26 0.24 8.99 11.66
CA GLU A 26 -1.03 8.47 11.15
C GLU A 26 -1.02 8.34 9.62
N ARG A 27 -0.50 9.36 8.91
CA ARG A 27 -0.38 9.30 7.44
C ARG A 27 0.62 8.23 7.00
N ILE A 28 1.74 8.08 7.69
CA ILE A 28 2.72 7.01 7.45
C ILE A 28 2.05 5.64 7.59
N GLU A 29 1.23 5.45 8.62
CA GLU A 29 0.51 4.21 8.85
C GLU A 29 -0.52 3.93 7.74
N GLN A 30 -1.27 4.94 7.31
CA GLN A 30 -2.22 4.83 6.20
C GLN A 30 -1.55 4.37 4.90
N PHE A 31 -0.42 4.98 4.52
CA PHE A 31 0.30 4.58 3.32
C PHE A 31 0.91 3.18 3.45
N GLN A 32 1.38 2.79 4.63
CA GLN A 32 1.85 1.42 4.87
C GLN A 32 0.74 0.39 4.77
N ASN A 33 -0.43 0.70 5.32
CA ASN A 33 -1.61 -0.16 5.24
C ASN A 33 -2.04 -0.35 3.78
N ALA A 34 -2.08 0.73 3.00
CA ALA A 34 -2.38 0.67 1.57
C ALA A 34 -1.35 -0.14 0.79
N ALA A 35 -0.05 0.08 1.04
CA ALA A 35 1.02 -0.69 0.42
C ALA A 35 0.92 -2.19 0.77
N ARG A 36 0.70 -2.53 2.04
CA ARG A 36 0.50 -3.92 2.49
C ARG A 36 -0.73 -4.57 1.86
N ALA A 37 -1.83 -3.83 1.73
CA ALA A 37 -3.04 -4.33 1.06
C ALA A 37 -2.77 -4.66 -0.42
N LEU A 38 -2.06 -3.80 -1.13
CA LEU A 38 -1.64 -4.07 -2.51
C LEU A 38 -0.69 -5.27 -2.61
N LEU A 39 0.25 -5.39 -1.66
CA LEU A 39 1.15 -6.55 -1.59
C LEU A 39 0.39 -7.85 -1.34
N ALA A 40 -0.66 -7.84 -0.52
CA ALA A 40 -1.49 -9.02 -0.27
C ALA A 40 -2.29 -9.46 -1.50
N VAL A 41 -2.61 -8.54 -2.42
CA VAL A 41 -3.18 -8.88 -3.74
C VAL A 41 -2.09 -9.46 -4.67
N TYR A 42 -0.85 -9.02 -4.49
CA TYR A 42 0.31 -9.47 -5.28
C TYR A 42 0.85 -10.83 -4.82
N GLU A 43 0.98 -11.11 -3.52
CA GLU A 43 1.48 -12.37 -3.01
C GLU A 43 0.42 -13.46 -3.23
N PRO A 44 0.68 -14.51 -4.05
CA PRO A 44 -0.14 -15.69 -3.96
C PRO A 44 0.01 -16.20 -2.53
N ALA A 45 -1.09 -16.48 -1.84
CA ALA A 45 -1.06 -17.06 -0.50
C ALA A 45 0.05 -18.10 -0.44
N GLY A 46 1.05 -17.83 0.41
CA GLY A 46 2.31 -18.54 0.41
C GLY A 46 2.10 -20.04 0.34
N GLN A 47 2.93 -20.68 -0.48
CA GLN A 47 3.12 -22.11 -0.56
C GLN A 47 3.50 -22.66 0.82
N GLY A 48 2.47 -22.98 1.58
CA GLY A 48 2.50 -23.50 2.94
C GLY A 48 1.28 -24.37 3.16
N GLY A 49 1.32 -25.57 2.58
CA GLY A 49 0.53 -26.71 3.05
C GLY A 49 -0.99 -26.60 2.97
N CYS A 50 -1.59 -26.06 1.91
CA CYS A 50 -2.97 -26.40 1.52
C CYS A 50 -3.16 -26.08 0.03
N ALA A 51 -3.40 -27.12 -0.76
CA ALA A 51 -3.91 -27.17 -2.13
C ALA A 51 -3.51 -26.02 -3.08
N ALA A 52 -2.76 -26.37 -4.13
CA ALA A 52 -2.77 -25.64 -5.40
C ALA A 52 -4.16 -25.03 -5.60
N ALA A 53 -4.27 -23.70 -5.69
CA ALA A 53 -5.53 -22.98 -5.86
C ALA A 53 -6.41 -23.81 -6.77
N ALA A 54 -7.42 -24.46 -6.17
CA ALA A 54 -8.07 -25.60 -6.78
C ALA A 54 -8.52 -25.15 -8.16
N ARG A 55 -7.92 -25.74 -9.20
CA ARG A 55 -8.38 -25.53 -10.57
C ARG A 55 -9.89 -25.70 -10.51
N PRO A 56 -10.69 -24.66 -10.84
CA PRO A 56 -12.11 -24.69 -10.57
C PRO A 56 -12.65 -25.99 -11.16
N SER A 57 -13.25 -26.82 -10.30
CA SER A 57 -13.83 -28.08 -10.73
C SER A 57 -14.83 -27.78 -11.85
N PRO A 58 -14.84 -28.53 -12.97
CA PRO A 58 -15.80 -28.30 -14.05
C PRO A 58 -17.26 -28.39 -13.56
N ASP A 59 -17.50 -29.00 -12.39
CA ASP A 59 -18.82 -29.14 -11.75
C ASP A 59 -19.10 -28.09 -10.65
N SER A 60 -18.20 -27.16 -10.37
CA SER A 60 -18.57 -25.98 -9.56
C SER A 60 -19.37 -25.04 -10.45
N PRO A 61 -20.51 -24.47 -9.99
CA PRO A 61 -21.22 -23.41 -10.70
C PRO A 61 -20.43 -22.08 -10.60
N GLY A 62 -19.14 -22.13 -10.89
CA GLY A 62 -18.31 -20.96 -11.09
C GLY A 62 -18.70 -20.35 -12.42
N GLU A 63 -19.58 -19.35 -12.38
CA GLU A 63 -19.89 -18.52 -13.54
C GLU A 63 -18.57 -17.87 -13.98
N THR A 64 -17.89 -18.47 -14.97
CA THR A 64 -16.74 -17.85 -15.62
C THR A 64 -17.28 -16.68 -16.44
N ARG A 65 -17.25 -15.49 -15.85
CA ARG A 65 -17.65 -14.26 -16.52
C ARG A 65 -16.57 -13.91 -17.52
N CYS A 66 -16.85 -14.12 -18.79
CA CYS A 66 -15.98 -13.69 -19.88
C CYS A 66 -16.07 -12.16 -19.99
N TYR A 67 -14.91 -11.52 -19.91
CA TYR A 67 -14.73 -10.10 -20.10
C TYR A 67 -13.80 -9.88 -21.29
N TYR A 68 -14.04 -8.85 -22.09
CA TYR A 68 -13.12 -8.48 -23.16
C TYR A 68 -12.78 -7.00 -23.09
N PHE A 69 -11.56 -6.69 -23.51
CA PHE A 69 -11.18 -5.34 -23.85
C PHE A 69 -11.57 -5.05 -25.29
N SER A 70 -12.18 -3.89 -25.53
CA SER A 70 -12.28 -3.37 -26.90
C SER A 70 -10.88 -3.22 -27.52
N PRO A 71 -10.72 -3.29 -28.85
CA PRO A 71 -9.40 -3.20 -29.49
C PRO A 71 -8.59 -1.96 -29.08
N GLY A 72 -9.27 -0.82 -28.89
CA GLY A 72 -8.65 0.39 -28.37
C GLY A 72 -8.17 0.25 -26.92
N ALA A 73 -8.96 -0.41 -26.07
CA ALA A 73 -8.57 -0.66 -24.68
C ALA A 73 -7.39 -1.64 -24.57
N VAL A 74 -7.28 -2.65 -25.43
CA VAL A 74 -6.09 -3.54 -25.52
C VAL A 74 -4.84 -2.73 -25.86
N GLN A 75 -4.92 -1.80 -26.81
CA GLN A 75 -3.77 -0.96 -27.15
C GLN A 75 -3.38 -0.03 -26.00
N HIS A 76 -4.37 0.53 -25.30
CA HIS A 76 -4.12 1.37 -24.12
C HIS A 76 -3.52 0.57 -22.96
N GLU A 77 -3.96 -0.66 -22.74
CA GLU A 77 -3.37 -1.59 -21.77
C GLU A 77 -1.91 -1.89 -22.14
N ARG A 78 -1.63 -2.25 -23.39
CA ARG A 78 -0.27 -2.53 -23.85
C ARG A 78 0.66 -1.32 -23.65
N ASN A 79 0.21 -0.13 -24.03
CA ASN A 79 0.98 1.10 -23.83
C ASN A 79 1.19 1.40 -22.34
N LEU A 80 0.21 1.10 -21.49
CA LEU A 80 0.31 1.25 -20.04
C LEU A 80 1.37 0.32 -19.45
N LEU A 81 1.32 -0.96 -19.82
CA LEU A 81 2.26 -1.98 -19.39
C LEU A 81 3.69 -1.66 -19.82
N GLU A 82 3.87 -1.26 -21.08
CA GLU A 82 5.18 -0.85 -21.60
C GLU A 82 5.74 0.37 -20.86
N HIS A 83 4.91 1.40 -20.64
CA HIS A 83 5.35 2.63 -19.98
C HIS A 83 5.84 2.42 -18.54
N TYR A 84 5.25 1.46 -17.82
CA TYR A 84 5.63 1.15 -16.43
C TYR A 84 6.55 -0.07 -16.32
N HIS A 85 6.99 -0.65 -17.44
CA HIS A 85 7.77 -1.87 -17.52
C HIS A 85 7.14 -3.02 -16.72
N ALA A 86 5.83 -3.19 -16.87
CA ALA A 86 5.06 -4.28 -16.26
C ALA A 86 4.65 -5.29 -17.34
N GLU A 87 4.65 -6.57 -16.99
CA GLU A 87 4.22 -7.64 -17.89
C GLU A 87 2.69 -7.81 -17.90
N ASP A 88 2.05 -7.50 -16.76
CA ASP A 88 0.62 -7.64 -16.54
C ASP A 88 0.11 -6.64 -15.48
N PHE A 89 -1.19 -6.72 -15.18
CA PHE A 89 -1.81 -5.92 -14.12
C PHE A 89 -1.14 -6.10 -12.76
N ARG A 90 -0.65 -7.32 -12.44
CA ARG A 90 0.02 -7.62 -11.18
C ARG A 90 1.37 -6.89 -11.09
N GLY A 91 2.09 -6.74 -12.20
CA GLY A 91 3.27 -5.89 -12.31
C GLY A 91 2.96 -4.41 -12.05
N LEU A 92 1.81 -3.91 -12.52
CA LEU A 92 1.36 -2.54 -12.23
C LEU A 92 1.03 -2.33 -10.74
N LEU A 93 0.42 -3.33 -10.09
CA LEU A 93 0.20 -3.31 -8.64
C LEU A 93 1.51 -3.30 -7.85
N ALA A 94 2.49 -4.13 -8.24
CA ALA A 94 3.82 -4.14 -7.64
C ALA A 94 4.52 -2.79 -7.80
N ARG A 95 4.39 -2.14 -8.96
CA ARG A 95 4.92 -0.79 -9.19
C ARG A 95 4.26 0.25 -8.29
N THR A 96 2.94 0.18 -8.12
CA THR A 96 2.18 1.06 -7.20
C THR A 96 2.64 0.87 -5.76
N TYR A 97 2.84 -0.38 -5.32
CA TYR A 97 3.38 -0.72 -4.01
C TYR A 97 4.76 -0.08 -3.77
N MET A 98 5.70 -0.21 -4.73
CA MET A 98 7.05 0.35 -4.60
C MET A 98 7.02 1.88 -4.44
N LEU A 99 6.14 2.58 -5.15
CA LEU A 99 5.99 4.03 -5.04
C LEU A 99 5.48 4.43 -3.64
N LEU A 100 4.45 3.75 -3.13
CA LEU A 100 3.92 3.98 -1.78
C LEU A 100 4.95 3.66 -0.69
N ALA A 101 5.73 2.60 -0.85
CA ALA A 101 6.84 2.29 0.06
C ALA A 101 7.91 3.40 0.04
N GLY A 102 8.19 3.98 -1.12
CA GLY A 102 9.06 5.15 -1.28
C GLY A 102 8.54 6.38 -0.52
N VAL A 103 7.24 6.69 -0.65
CA VAL A 103 6.56 7.76 0.09
C VAL A 103 6.77 7.59 1.59
N VAL A 104 6.49 6.40 2.12
CA VAL A 104 6.68 6.07 3.55
C VAL A 104 8.13 6.24 3.98
N LYS A 105 9.09 5.80 3.15
CA LYS A 105 10.52 5.90 3.46
C LYS A 105 10.95 7.36 3.62
N ILE A 106 10.53 8.23 2.71
CA ILE A 106 10.84 9.67 2.76
C ILE A 106 10.18 10.32 3.98
N MET A 107 8.90 10.03 4.23
CA MET A 107 8.18 10.57 5.38
C MET A 107 8.85 10.18 6.71
N LYS A 108 9.36 8.94 6.82
CA LYS A 108 10.14 8.49 7.99
C LYS A 108 11.51 9.14 8.11
N SER A 109 12.18 9.46 7.00
CA SER A 109 13.53 10.05 7.00
C SER A 109 13.56 11.58 7.13
N THR A 110 12.41 12.26 7.17
CA THR A 110 12.34 13.74 7.15
C THR A 110 12.68 14.40 8.50
N HIS A 111 13.15 13.65 9.50
CA HIS A 111 13.52 14.20 10.82
C HIS A 111 15.02 14.52 10.94
N HIS A 112 15.37 15.81 10.82
CA HIS A 112 16.24 16.62 11.69
C HIS A 112 16.94 17.80 10.98
N ASP A 113 16.94 17.88 9.64
CA ASP A 113 17.67 18.92 8.91
C ASP A 113 16.78 19.69 7.91
N VAL A 114 16.77 21.02 7.99
CA VAL A 114 15.93 21.91 7.16
C VAL A 114 16.37 21.90 5.69
N ARG A 115 17.64 21.64 5.40
CA ARG A 115 18.14 21.57 4.01
C ARG A 115 17.65 20.31 3.30
N VAL A 116 17.53 19.21 4.04
CA VAL A 116 17.01 17.92 3.52
C VAL A 116 15.48 17.98 3.37
N LYS A 117 14.78 18.91 4.03
CA LYS A 117 13.33 19.08 3.89
C LYS A 117 12.90 19.50 2.49
N GLY A 118 13.66 20.38 1.80
CA GLY A 118 13.32 20.82 0.45
C GLY A 118 13.30 19.67 -0.55
N ASP A 119 14.42 18.92 -0.61
CA ASP A 119 14.56 17.77 -1.49
C ASP A 119 13.62 16.61 -1.12
N ALA A 120 13.41 16.39 0.18
CA ALA A 120 12.46 15.39 0.68
C ALA A 120 11.01 15.74 0.27
N ILE A 121 10.60 17.00 0.37
CA ILE A 121 9.26 17.44 -0.03
C ILE A 121 9.09 17.33 -1.55
N ALA A 122 10.08 17.74 -2.35
CA ALA A 122 10.03 17.59 -3.80
C ALA A 122 9.95 16.12 -4.22
N SER A 123 10.75 15.26 -3.58
CA SER A 123 10.75 13.82 -3.83
C SER A 123 9.44 13.16 -3.40
N LEU A 124 8.85 13.59 -2.27
CA LEU A 124 7.55 13.14 -1.81
C LEU A 124 6.45 13.52 -2.80
N GLY A 125 6.44 14.76 -3.28
CA GLY A 125 5.50 15.24 -4.30
C GLY A 125 5.60 14.43 -5.58
N CYS A 126 6.82 14.21 -6.08
CA CYS A 126 7.08 13.40 -7.27
C CYS A 126 6.56 11.96 -7.12
N LEU A 127 6.82 11.29 -5.99
CA LEU A 127 6.33 9.93 -5.76
C LEU A 127 4.80 9.85 -5.65
N LEU A 128 4.16 10.84 -5.02
CA LEU A 128 2.71 10.91 -4.95
C LEU A 128 2.09 11.13 -6.34
N GLU A 129 2.63 12.04 -7.14
CA GLU A 129 2.20 12.27 -8.52
C GLU A 129 2.33 11.01 -9.38
N GLN A 130 3.47 10.31 -9.28
CA GLN A 130 3.68 9.04 -9.99
C GLN A 130 2.66 7.98 -9.57
N THR A 131 2.40 7.86 -8.26
CA THR A 131 1.42 6.91 -7.72
C THR A 131 0.01 7.22 -8.24
N CYS A 132 -0.42 8.49 -8.14
CA CYS A 132 -1.74 8.92 -8.59
C CYS A 132 -1.91 8.71 -10.10
N SER A 133 -0.92 9.10 -10.90
CA SER A 133 -0.92 8.91 -12.35
C SER A 133 -1.04 7.43 -12.73
N LEU A 134 -0.29 6.55 -12.06
CA LEU A 134 -0.36 5.11 -12.30
C LEU A 134 -1.75 4.56 -12.00
N VAL A 135 -2.27 4.80 -10.80
CA VAL A 135 -3.58 4.29 -10.37
C VAL A 135 -4.71 4.82 -11.26
N LEU A 136 -4.66 6.10 -11.66
CA LEU A 136 -5.66 6.69 -12.56
C LEU A 136 -5.61 6.05 -13.96
N ARG A 137 -4.41 5.81 -14.50
CA ARG A 137 -4.27 5.15 -15.80
C ARG A 137 -4.73 3.70 -15.75
N MET A 138 -4.41 2.97 -14.68
CA MET A 138 -4.95 1.63 -14.44
C MET A 138 -6.49 1.68 -14.46
N ARG A 139 -7.10 2.52 -13.62
CA ARG A 139 -8.56 2.68 -13.60
C ARG A 139 -9.12 2.95 -14.99
N ASN A 140 -8.57 3.93 -15.72
CA ASN A 140 -9.09 4.33 -17.02
C ASN A 140 -9.06 3.22 -18.08
N VAL A 141 -8.07 2.31 -18.00
CA VAL A 141 -7.98 1.15 -18.89
C VAL A 141 -8.96 0.08 -18.43
N TYR A 142 -8.88 -0.34 -17.17
CA TYR A 142 -9.63 -1.49 -16.64
C TYR A 142 -11.13 -1.22 -16.41
N ASP A 143 -11.57 0.04 -16.35
CA ASP A 143 -13.00 0.42 -16.29
C ASP A 143 -13.70 0.29 -17.65
N ARG A 144 -12.93 0.14 -18.74
CA ARG A 144 -13.43 -0.04 -20.12
C ARG A 144 -13.62 -1.50 -20.51
N VAL A 145 -13.55 -2.40 -19.54
CA VAL A 145 -13.76 -3.83 -19.75
C VAL A 145 -15.26 -4.09 -19.92
N GLU A 146 -15.64 -4.63 -21.08
CA GLU A 146 -17.04 -4.94 -21.37
C GLU A 146 -17.34 -6.41 -20.99
N ARG A 147 -18.49 -6.62 -20.35
CA ARG A 147 -18.97 -7.97 -20.02
C ARG A 147 -19.58 -8.60 -21.26
N VAL A 148 -19.17 -9.83 -21.58
CA VAL A 148 -19.84 -10.63 -22.61
C VAL A 148 -21.24 -10.96 -22.12
N ARG A 149 -22.26 -10.49 -22.84
CA ARG A 149 -23.64 -10.95 -22.63
C ARG A 149 -23.79 -12.34 -23.27
N PRO A 150 -24.35 -13.33 -22.55
CA PRO A 150 -24.58 -14.67 -23.08
C PRO A 150 -25.56 -14.66 -24.26
#